data_AF-A0AAU5BRR9-F1
#
_entry.id   AF-A0AAU5BRR9-F1
#
_cell.length_a   1.000
_cell.length_b   1.000
_cell.length_c   1.000
_cell.angle_alpha   90.00
_cell.angle_beta   90.00
_cell.angle_gamma   90.00
#
_symmetry.space_group_name_H-M   'P 1'
#
loop_
_entity.id
_entity.type
_entity.pdbx_description
1 polymer ?
#
loop_
_entity_poly.entity_id
_entity_poly.type
_entity_poly.pdbx_seq_one_letter_code
_entity_poly.pdbx_strand_id
1 'polypeptide(L)'
;MGTHIDGVIETRTAGGEWEMEVDLLDFDLWKQRDERECMFGYGGRLGVTRPLFDARGWPEDSCDEVPKESNELNHSHSYATWAEIAAVDWDAPVCDVPAASEVGEWRPGPDGELVLHGVCLASAEVREAVKGLFGENLSPDEWPPGGEVHLNGAVYRPVIYTAGMIVPPDGDWAPVWASMRTLAGEYGDENVRLVVWFG
;
A
#
# COMPACT_ATOMS: atom_id res chain seq x y z
N MET A 1 -7.87 17.29 9.53
CA MET A 1 -6.49 17.19 10.02
C MET A 1 -5.70 16.50 8.93
N GLY A 2 -4.54 17.06 8.54
CA GLY A 2 -3.70 16.40 7.55
C GLY A 2 -3.07 15.19 8.22
N THR A 3 -3.40 13.99 7.76
CA THR A 3 -2.76 12.77 8.23
C THR A 3 -1.38 12.67 7.61
N HIS A 4 -0.35 13.07 8.34
CA HIS A 4 1.04 13.04 7.89
C HIS A 4 1.65 11.67 8.21
N ILE A 5 2.56 11.22 7.35
CA ILE A 5 3.47 10.12 7.64
C ILE A 5 4.86 10.71 7.77
N ASP A 6 5.57 10.24 8.78
CA ASP A 6 6.96 10.56 9.07
C ASP A 6 7.62 9.29 9.60
N GLY A 7 8.94 9.22 9.60
CA GLY A 7 9.65 7.97 9.86
C GLY A 7 11.14 8.03 9.62
N VAL A 8 11.80 6.93 9.95
CA VAL A 8 13.23 6.73 9.68
C VAL A 8 13.48 5.33 9.14
N ILE A 9 14.55 5.19 8.36
CA ILE A 9 15.22 3.90 8.16
C ILE A 9 16.42 3.88 9.09
N GLU A 10 16.45 2.92 10.00
CA GLU A 10 17.56 2.72 10.93
C GLU A 10 18.26 1.39 10.67
N THR A 11 19.56 1.36 10.93
CA THR A 11 20.41 0.18 10.80
C THR A 11 21.00 -0.22 12.13
N ARG A 12 21.26 -1.51 12.31
CA ARG A 12 21.87 -2.04 13.52
C ARG A 12 23.38 -2.18 13.34
N THR A 13 24.13 -1.45 14.14
CA THR A 13 25.61 -1.51 14.10
C THR A 13 26.13 -2.82 14.71
N ALA A 14 27.42 -3.10 14.52
CA ALA A 14 28.09 -4.23 15.16
C ALA A 14 28.07 -4.16 16.70
N GLY A 15 27.88 -2.96 17.28
CA GLY A 15 27.67 -2.76 18.72
C GLY A 15 26.29 -3.18 19.21
N GLY A 16 25.36 -3.45 18.29
CA GLY A 16 23.99 -3.86 18.59
C GLY A 16 23.02 -2.70 18.80
N GLU A 17 23.48 -1.45 18.66
CA GLU A 17 22.70 -0.22 18.72
C GLU A 17 22.08 0.10 17.36
N TRP A 18 20.92 0.75 17.37
CA TRP A 18 20.25 1.22 16.15
C TRP A 18 20.56 2.69 15.90
N GLU A 19 20.94 3.01 14.66
CA GLU A 19 21.28 4.36 14.22
C GLU A 19 20.43 4.74 13.00
N MET A 20 19.95 5.99 12.97
CA MET A 20 19.24 6.52 11.82
C MET A 20 20.19 6.70 10.63
N GLU A 21 19.81 6.15 9.48
CA GLU A 21 20.53 6.34 8.21
C GLU A 21 19.77 7.25 7.24
N VAL A 22 18.43 7.21 7.28
CA VAL A 22 17.59 7.94 6.33
C VAL A 22 16.36 8.52 7.02
N ASP A 23 16.07 9.78 6.72
CA ASP A 23 14.82 10.46 7.09
C ASP A 23 13.73 10.17 6.04
N LEU A 24 12.56 9.72 6.47
CA LEU A 24 11.47 9.42 5.54
C LEU A 24 10.91 10.70 4.88
N LEU A 25 11.12 11.88 5.49
CA LEU A 25 10.75 13.17 4.90
C LEU A 25 11.48 13.46 3.60
N ASP A 26 12.63 12.82 3.34
CA ASP A 26 13.39 12.97 2.09
C ASP A 26 12.66 12.39 0.86
N PHE A 27 11.60 11.60 1.06
CA PHE A 27 10.87 10.91 -0.01
C PHE A 27 9.52 11.53 -0.42
N ASP A 28 9.12 12.67 0.16
CA ASP A 28 7.88 13.41 -0.18
C ASP A 28 6.58 12.55 -0.12
N LEU A 29 6.47 11.62 0.84
CA LEU A 29 5.36 10.63 0.91
C LEU A 29 4.03 11.18 1.48
N TRP A 30 3.86 12.49 1.64
CA TRP A 30 2.72 13.08 2.36
C TRP A 30 1.35 12.88 1.69
N LYS A 31 1.30 12.49 0.41
CA LYS A 31 0.05 12.20 -0.32
C LYS A 31 -0.33 10.72 -0.32
N GLN A 32 0.54 9.84 0.16
CA GLN A 32 0.46 8.39 -0.01
C GLN A 32 -0.48 7.74 1.04
N ARG A 33 -1.74 8.17 1.04
CA ARG A 33 -2.71 7.78 2.08
C ARG A 33 -3.14 6.33 1.95
N ASP A 34 -3.27 5.85 0.73
CA ASP A 34 -3.81 4.52 0.45
C ASP A 34 -2.70 3.47 0.62
N GLU A 35 -1.47 3.80 0.24
CA GLU A 35 -0.25 3.04 0.52
C GLU A 35 -0.05 2.89 2.03
N ARG A 36 -0.22 3.99 2.77
CA ARG A 36 -0.13 3.98 4.23
C ARG A 36 -1.23 3.14 4.88
N GLU A 37 -2.45 3.19 4.36
CA GLU A 37 -3.53 2.30 4.81
C GLU A 37 -3.19 0.84 4.54
N CYS A 38 -2.67 0.53 3.35
CA CYS A 38 -2.25 -0.80 2.95
C CYS A 38 -1.12 -1.35 3.83
N MET A 39 -0.11 -0.55 4.12
CA MET A 39 1.06 -1.02 4.87
C MET A 39 0.84 -0.96 6.39
N PHE A 40 0.14 0.05 6.90
CA PHE A 40 0.13 0.36 8.34
C PHE A 40 -1.27 0.56 8.92
N GLY A 41 -2.33 0.37 8.13
CA GLY A 41 -3.71 0.45 8.62
C GLY A 41 -4.19 1.87 8.92
N TYR A 42 -3.50 2.90 8.42
CA TYR A 42 -3.75 4.28 8.83
C TYR A 42 -4.22 5.23 7.72
N GLY A 43 -5.42 5.80 7.92
CA GLY A 43 -5.82 7.08 7.32
C GLY A 43 -6.03 7.10 5.80
N GLY A 44 -6.30 5.96 5.18
CA GLY A 44 -6.70 5.86 3.76
C GLY A 44 -8.22 5.75 3.56
N ARG A 45 -8.61 5.36 2.35
CA ARG A 45 -10.02 5.29 1.90
C ARG A 45 -10.40 3.96 1.24
N LEU A 46 -9.47 3.02 1.11
CA LEU A 46 -9.67 1.78 0.37
C LEU A 46 -10.40 0.71 1.19
N GLY A 47 -10.51 0.89 2.51
CA GLY A 47 -11.17 -0.07 3.39
C GLY A 47 -10.34 -1.33 3.57
N VAL A 48 -9.02 -1.17 3.68
CA VAL A 48 -8.08 -2.29 3.87
C VAL A 48 -8.43 -3.03 5.17
N THR A 49 -8.64 -4.35 5.08
CA THR A 49 -8.99 -5.20 6.23
C THR A 49 -7.78 -5.96 6.79
N ARG A 50 -6.70 -6.08 6.01
CA ARG A 50 -5.46 -6.76 6.40
C ARG A 50 -4.22 -5.92 6.03
N PRO A 51 -3.89 -4.87 6.81
CA PRO A 51 -2.67 -4.12 6.57
C PRO A 51 -1.43 -4.97 6.87
N LEU A 52 -0.33 -4.74 6.16
CA LEU A 52 0.87 -5.59 6.24
C LEU A 52 1.58 -5.54 7.60
N PHE A 53 1.70 -4.34 8.17
CA PHE A 53 2.47 -4.03 9.37
C PHE A 53 1.62 -3.17 10.30
N ASP A 54 0.41 -3.60 10.63
CA ASP A 54 -0.54 -2.81 11.43
C ASP A 54 -0.15 -2.71 12.91
N ALA A 55 -0.32 -1.51 13.49
CA ALA A 55 -0.35 -1.23 14.92
C ALA A 55 0.75 -1.88 15.78
N ARG A 56 1.99 -1.95 15.28
CA ARG A 56 3.10 -2.60 15.99
C ARG A 56 3.72 -1.73 17.09
N GLY A 57 3.38 -0.45 17.15
CA GLY A 57 4.00 0.51 18.06
C GLY A 57 5.38 0.96 17.58
N TRP A 58 6.19 1.54 18.48
CA TRP A 58 7.62 1.75 18.24
C TRP A 58 8.44 0.60 18.81
N PRO A 59 9.60 0.29 18.24
CA PRO A 59 10.59 -0.55 18.91
C PRO A 59 11.17 0.17 20.13
N GLU A 60 11.26 -0.50 21.28
CA GLU A 60 11.85 0.06 22.51
C GLU A 60 13.34 0.41 22.33
N ASP A 61 14.03 -0.29 21.45
CA ASP A 61 15.45 -0.14 21.11
C ASP A 61 15.69 0.75 19.88
N SER A 62 14.71 1.55 19.46
CA SER A 62 14.89 2.51 18.35
C SER A 62 15.91 3.60 18.65
N CYS A 63 16.49 4.16 17.60
CA CYS A 63 17.40 5.29 17.67
C CYS A 63 16.75 6.51 18.35
N ASP A 64 17.56 7.50 18.73
CA ASP A 64 17.12 8.65 19.51
C ASP A 64 16.16 9.58 18.74
N GLU A 65 16.22 9.57 17.41
CA GLU A 65 15.37 10.36 16.52
C GLU A 65 13.92 9.87 16.48
N VAL A 66 13.67 8.60 16.82
CA VAL A 66 12.31 8.07 16.92
C VAL A 66 11.61 8.67 18.15
N PRO A 67 10.44 9.32 17.99
CA PRO A 67 9.70 9.86 19.12
C PRO A 67 9.39 8.80 20.18
N LYS A 68 9.78 9.07 21.44
CA LYS A 68 9.58 8.14 22.58
C LYS A 68 8.30 8.40 23.38
N GLU A 69 7.52 9.40 22.99
CA GLU A 69 6.28 9.78 23.63
C GLU A 69 5.23 10.11 22.57
N SER A 70 4.00 9.59 22.71
CA SER A 70 2.89 9.92 21.82
C SER A 70 2.33 11.31 22.10
N ASN A 71 2.14 12.11 21.06
CA ASN A 71 1.39 13.36 21.09
C ASN A 71 0.48 13.47 19.84
N GLU A 72 -0.18 14.62 19.65
CA GLU A 72 -1.11 14.82 18.52
C GLU A 72 -0.46 14.62 17.14
N LEU A 73 0.87 14.80 17.02
CA LEU A 73 1.62 14.70 15.77
C LEU A 73 2.23 13.30 15.52
N ASN A 74 2.15 12.41 16.50
CA ASN A 74 2.72 11.05 16.45
C ASN A 74 1.92 10.11 17.37
N HIS A 75 0.59 10.05 17.18
CA HIS A 75 -0.27 9.28 18.08
C HIS A 75 -0.32 7.79 17.72
N SER A 76 0.09 7.42 16.50
CA SER A 76 0.11 6.04 16.00
C SER A 76 1.48 5.71 15.38
N HIS A 77 1.93 4.46 15.53
CA HIS A 77 3.27 4.03 15.14
C HIS A 77 3.25 2.61 14.60
N SER A 78 4.20 2.31 13.72
CA SER A 78 4.51 0.93 13.34
C SER A 78 5.96 0.81 12.83
N TYR A 79 6.40 -0.41 12.60
CA TYR A 79 7.70 -0.70 12.03
C TYR A 79 7.74 -2.04 11.30
N ALA A 80 8.70 -2.21 10.40
CA ALA A 80 9.00 -3.46 9.72
C ALA A 80 10.48 -3.57 9.37
N THR A 81 11.06 -4.77 9.51
CA THR A 81 12.42 -5.03 9.03
C THR A 81 12.43 -5.21 7.51
N TRP A 82 13.60 -5.05 6.88
CA TRP A 82 13.75 -5.38 5.47
C TRP A 82 13.46 -6.86 5.20
N ALA A 83 13.84 -7.77 6.11
CA ALA A 83 13.50 -9.19 6.01
C ALA A 83 11.99 -9.42 5.91
N GLU A 84 11.19 -8.71 6.72
CA GLU A 84 9.72 -8.81 6.66
C GLU A 84 9.16 -8.24 5.37
N ILE A 85 9.61 -7.05 4.94
CA ILE A 85 9.17 -6.40 3.70
C ILE A 85 9.51 -7.26 2.47
N ALA A 86 10.71 -7.84 2.44
CA ALA A 86 11.15 -8.70 1.35
C ALA A 86 10.37 -10.03 1.27
N ALA A 87 9.79 -10.47 2.38
CA ALA A 87 8.99 -11.70 2.46
C ALA A 87 7.50 -11.49 2.15
N VAL A 88 7.04 -10.25 1.96
CA VAL A 88 5.63 -9.95 1.63
C VAL A 88 5.24 -10.61 0.31
N ASP A 89 4.12 -11.33 0.34
CA ASP A 89 3.39 -11.71 -0.88
C ASP A 89 2.56 -10.51 -1.35
N TRP A 90 3.11 -9.73 -2.28
CA TRP A 90 2.48 -8.51 -2.78
C TRP A 90 1.23 -8.78 -3.63
N ASP A 91 1.03 -10.02 -4.08
CA ASP A 91 -0.15 -10.44 -4.84
C ASP A 91 -1.26 -10.96 -3.92
N ALA A 92 -1.03 -11.04 -2.61
CA ALA A 92 -2.04 -11.43 -1.65
C ALA A 92 -3.11 -10.33 -1.48
N PRO A 93 -4.41 -10.69 -1.37
CA PRO A 93 -5.48 -9.74 -1.12
C PRO A 93 -5.40 -9.07 0.26
N VAL A 94 -5.49 -7.74 0.29
CA VAL A 94 -5.53 -6.94 1.53
C VAL A 94 -6.96 -6.53 1.95
N CYS A 95 -7.95 -6.82 1.09
CA CYS A 95 -9.38 -6.63 1.36
C CYS A 95 -10.14 -7.96 1.25
N ASP A 96 -11.28 -8.06 1.96
CA ASP A 96 -12.17 -9.24 1.91
C ASP A 96 -13.22 -9.17 0.79
N VAL A 97 -13.53 -7.95 0.34
CA VAL A 97 -14.57 -7.67 -0.64
C VAL A 97 -14.01 -6.79 -1.75
N PRO A 98 -14.64 -6.75 -2.94
CA PRO A 98 -14.24 -5.84 -3.99
C PRO A 98 -14.37 -4.37 -3.57
N ALA A 99 -13.64 -3.50 -4.24
CA ALA A 99 -13.73 -2.06 -4.05
C ALA A 99 -15.12 -1.52 -4.42
N ALA A 100 -15.63 -0.57 -3.62
CA ALA A 100 -16.97 0.00 -3.83
C ALA A 100 -17.01 1.12 -4.89
N SER A 101 -15.85 1.65 -5.29
CA SER A 101 -15.76 2.75 -6.26
C SER A 101 -14.89 2.44 -7.46
N GLU A 102 -13.92 1.54 -7.30
CA GLU A 102 -12.94 1.20 -8.31
C GLU A 102 -13.25 -0.13 -8.99
N VAL A 103 -12.80 -0.23 -10.24
CA VAL A 103 -12.82 -1.41 -11.07
C VAL A 103 -11.42 -1.68 -11.57
N GLY A 104 -11.08 -2.94 -11.78
CA GLY A 104 -9.93 -3.24 -12.61
C GLY A 104 -10.29 -3.05 -14.08
N GLU A 105 -9.33 -2.59 -14.87
CA GLU A 105 -9.40 -2.53 -16.32
C GLU A 105 -8.47 -3.59 -16.90
N TRP A 106 -9.03 -4.56 -17.62
CA TRP A 106 -8.29 -5.59 -18.33
C TRP A 106 -8.27 -5.31 -19.82
N ARG A 107 -7.11 -5.47 -20.45
CA ARG A 107 -6.92 -5.31 -21.89
C ARG A 107 -6.23 -6.53 -22.48
N PRO A 108 -6.48 -6.88 -23.75
CA PRO A 108 -5.74 -7.95 -24.42
C PRO A 108 -4.23 -7.64 -24.43
N GLY A 109 -3.44 -8.57 -23.90
CA GLY A 109 -2.00 -8.57 -24.00
C GLY A 109 -1.50 -9.04 -25.38
N PRO A 110 -0.18 -9.18 -25.57
CA PRO A 110 0.42 -9.59 -26.84
C PRO A 110 -0.13 -10.92 -27.39
N ASP A 111 -0.46 -11.86 -26.49
CA ASP A 111 -0.96 -13.19 -26.82
C ASP A 111 -2.50 -13.27 -26.85
N GLY A 112 -3.18 -12.13 -26.70
CA GLY A 112 -4.64 -12.03 -26.67
C GLY A 112 -5.29 -12.35 -25.31
N GLU A 113 -4.52 -12.84 -24.33
CA GLU A 113 -4.99 -13.01 -22.96
C GLU A 113 -5.23 -11.67 -22.27
N LEU A 114 -6.24 -11.60 -21.41
CA LEU A 114 -6.55 -10.37 -20.67
C LEU A 114 -5.52 -10.14 -19.56
N VAL A 115 -4.84 -9.01 -19.61
CA VAL A 115 -3.90 -8.56 -18.60
C VAL A 115 -4.50 -7.37 -17.85
N LEU A 116 -4.38 -7.35 -16.52
CA LEU A 116 -4.77 -6.19 -15.72
C LEU A 116 -3.91 -4.99 -16.16
N HIS A 117 -4.56 -3.99 -16.74
CA HIS A 117 -3.92 -2.77 -17.19
C HIS A 117 -3.80 -1.75 -16.06
N GLY A 118 -4.76 -1.74 -15.13
CA GLY A 118 -4.74 -0.89 -13.95
C GLY A 118 -6.04 -0.95 -13.17
N VAL A 119 -6.07 -0.29 -12.03
CA VAL A 119 -7.28 -0.06 -11.22
C VAL A 119 -7.66 1.40 -11.33
N CYS A 120 -8.94 1.67 -11.59
CA CYS A 120 -9.43 3.04 -11.76
C CYS A 120 -10.83 3.21 -11.18
N LEU A 121 -11.18 4.44 -10.83
CA LEU A 121 -12.55 4.79 -10.48
C LEU A 121 -13.49 4.41 -11.63
N ALA A 122 -14.59 3.75 -11.29
CA ALA A 122 -15.62 3.41 -12.28
C ALA A 122 -16.09 4.71 -12.97
N SER A 123 -15.82 4.83 -14.27
CA SER A 123 -16.17 6.02 -15.03
C SER A 123 -17.69 6.12 -15.22
N ALA A 124 -18.18 7.28 -15.64
CA ALA A 124 -19.60 7.43 -15.98
C ALA A 124 -20.02 6.45 -17.09
N GLU A 125 -19.16 6.20 -18.08
CA GLU A 125 -19.44 5.26 -19.17
C GLU A 125 -19.52 3.82 -18.67
N VAL A 126 -18.62 3.41 -17.77
CA VAL A 126 -18.68 2.10 -17.12
C VAL A 126 -19.99 1.96 -16.34
N ARG A 127 -20.35 2.97 -15.52
CA ARG A 127 -21.60 2.95 -14.74
C ARG A 127 -22.86 2.88 -15.60
N GLU A 128 -22.91 3.59 -16.73
CA GLU A 128 -24.03 3.48 -17.67
C GLU A 128 -24.08 2.09 -18.34
N ALA A 129 -22.92 1.50 -18.67
CA ALA A 129 -22.86 0.15 -19.21
C ALA A 129 -23.32 -0.91 -18.19
N VAL A 130 -22.92 -0.77 -16.91
CA VAL A 130 -23.41 -1.59 -15.78
C VAL A 130 -24.94 -1.53 -15.71
N LYS A 131 -25.52 -0.32 -15.72
CA LYS A 131 -26.97 -0.14 -15.70
C LYS A 131 -27.66 -0.76 -16.91
N GLY A 132 -27.06 -0.66 -18.09
CA GLY A 132 -27.57 -1.32 -19.29
C GLY A 132 -27.55 -2.85 -19.21
N LEU A 133 -26.54 -3.43 -18.56
CA LEU A 133 -26.36 -4.88 -18.44
C LEU A 133 -27.14 -5.51 -17.29
N PHE A 134 -27.13 -4.87 -16.12
CA PHE A 134 -27.72 -5.42 -14.89
C PHE A 134 -29.06 -4.77 -14.51
N GLY A 135 -29.48 -3.72 -15.23
CA GLY A 135 -30.78 -3.05 -15.04
C GLY A 135 -30.80 -2.01 -13.92
N GLU A 136 -29.74 -1.91 -13.12
CA GLU A 136 -29.63 -1.00 -11.97
C GLU A 136 -28.23 -0.38 -11.90
N ASN A 137 -28.08 0.75 -11.20
CA ASN A 137 -26.80 1.40 -11.01
C ASN A 137 -26.08 0.81 -9.79
N LEU A 138 -25.44 -0.34 -10.00
CA LEU A 138 -24.70 -1.08 -8.96
C LEU A 138 -23.28 -0.52 -8.77
N SER A 139 -22.83 -0.40 -7.53
CA SER A 139 -21.40 -0.22 -7.27
C SER A 139 -20.62 -1.50 -7.63
N PRO A 140 -19.32 -1.42 -7.93
CA PRO A 140 -18.54 -2.59 -8.38
C PRO A 140 -18.61 -3.78 -7.42
N ASP A 141 -18.63 -3.56 -6.11
CA ASP A 141 -18.79 -4.60 -5.09
C ASP A 141 -20.17 -5.27 -5.06
N GLU A 142 -21.18 -4.65 -5.68
CA GLU A 142 -22.54 -5.18 -5.81
C GLU A 142 -22.77 -5.93 -7.13
N TRP A 143 -21.79 -5.97 -8.04
CA TRP A 143 -21.95 -6.67 -9.31
C TRP A 143 -22.16 -8.17 -9.07
N PRO A 144 -22.98 -8.84 -9.90
CA PRO A 144 -23.17 -10.27 -9.77
C PRO A 144 -21.85 -11.03 -9.92
N PRO A 145 -21.69 -12.22 -9.31
CA PRO A 145 -20.47 -13.02 -9.44
C PRO A 145 -20.11 -13.29 -10.91
N GLY A 146 -18.88 -12.94 -11.29
CA GLY A 146 -18.43 -13.03 -12.69
C GLY A 146 -19.01 -11.93 -13.61
N GLY A 147 -19.56 -10.86 -13.04
CA GLY A 147 -20.03 -9.70 -13.79
C GLY A 147 -18.87 -8.97 -14.46
N GLU A 148 -18.95 -8.81 -15.78
CA GLU A 148 -17.95 -8.14 -16.58
C GLU A 148 -18.62 -7.13 -17.51
N VAL A 149 -17.97 -5.98 -17.69
CA VAL A 149 -18.42 -4.93 -18.60
C VAL A 149 -17.41 -4.80 -19.73
N HIS A 150 -17.85 -5.08 -20.96
CA HIS A 150 -17.03 -4.89 -22.15
C HIS A 150 -17.30 -3.51 -22.73
N LEU A 151 -16.29 -2.65 -22.76
CA LEU A 151 -16.42 -1.28 -23.23
C LEU A 151 -15.13 -0.82 -23.90
N ASN A 152 -15.22 -0.28 -25.12
CA ASN A 152 -14.10 0.31 -25.86
C ASN A 152 -12.86 -0.60 -26.00
N GLY A 153 -13.07 -1.92 -26.10
CA GLY A 153 -11.99 -2.91 -26.22
C GLY A 153 -11.31 -3.31 -24.91
N ALA A 154 -11.79 -2.78 -23.78
CA ALA A 154 -11.41 -3.21 -22.44
C ALA A 154 -12.53 -4.04 -21.78
N VAL A 155 -12.14 -4.79 -20.76
CA VAL A 155 -13.04 -5.53 -19.87
C VAL A 155 -12.88 -4.97 -18.48
N TYR A 156 -13.97 -4.50 -17.88
CA TYR A 156 -13.99 -4.00 -16.50
C TYR A 156 -14.60 -5.05 -15.58
N ARG A 157 -14.00 -5.24 -14.41
CA ARG A 157 -14.46 -6.19 -13.39
C ARG A 157 -14.29 -5.59 -12.00
N PRO A 158 -15.10 -6.01 -11.01
CA PRO A 158 -14.85 -5.70 -9.61
C PRO A 158 -13.45 -6.18 -9.22
N VAL A 159 -12.74 -5.38 -8.43
CA VAL A 159 -11.36 -5.69 -8.02
C VAL A 159 -11.26 -5.84 -6.52
N ILE A 160 -10.60 -6.91 -6.07
CA ILE A 160 -10.14 -7.04 -4.69
C ILE A 160 -8.69 -6.58 -4.68
N TYR A 161 -8.39 -5.55 -3.88
CA TYR A 161 -7.04 -5.01 -3.82
C TYR A 161 -6.03 -6.02 -3.29
N THR A 162 -4.89 -6.11 -3.95
CA THR A 162 -3.66 -6.70 -3.41
C THR A 162 -2.71 -5.59 -2.97
N ALA A 163 -1.72 -5.93 -2.14
CA ALA A 163 -0.75 -4.94 -1.70
C ALA A 163 0.02 -4.32 -2.87
N GLY A 164 0.39 -5.12 -3.88
CA GLY A 164 1.10 -4.66 -5.06
C GLY A 164 0.28 -3.78 -6.00
N MET A 165 -1.05 -3.84 -5.95
CA MET A 165 -1.91 -2.87 -6.67
C MET A 165 -1.87 -1.49 -6.02
N ILE A 166 -1.75 -1.43 -4.69
CA ILE A 166 -1.76 -0.18 -3.92
C ILE A 166 -0.35 0.39 -3.80
N VAL A 167 0.65 -0.45 -3.56
CA VAL A 167 2.06 -0.10 -3.41
C VAL A 167 2.86 -0.78 -4.53
N PRO A 168 2.75 -0.28 -5.78
CA PRO A 168 3.44 -0.91 -6.90
C PRO A 168 4.97 -0.81 -6.76
N PRO A 169 5.71 -1.78 -7.32
CA PRO A 169 7.17 -1.85 -7.16
C PRO A 169 7.92 -0.65 -7.77
N ASP A 170 7.32 0.03 -8.75
CA ASP A 170 7.81 1.23 -9.41
C ASP A 170 7.05 2.52 -9.00
N GLY A 171 6.26 2.43 -7.92
CA GLY A 171 5.52 3.57 -7.35
C GLY A 171 6.35 4.48 -6.44
N ASP A 172 5.67 5.35 -5.71
CA ASP A 172 6.30 6.39 -4.88
C ASP A 172 7.12 5.83 -3.70
N TRP A 173 6.86 4.58 -3.30
CA TRP A 173 7.64 3.86 -2.27
C TRP A 173 8.90 3.17 -2.80
N ALA A 174 9.08 3.08 -4.13
CA ALA A 174 10.23 2.41 -4.73
C ALA A 174 11.59 2.95 -4.23
N PRO A 175 11.79 4.28 -4.04
CA PRO A 175 13.03 4.81 -3.48
C PRO A 175 13.29 4.37 -2.04
N VAL A 176 12.24 4.25 -1.20
CA VAL A 176 12.36 3.74 0.18
C VAL A 176 12.85 2.30 0.16
N TRP A 177 12.24 1.46 -0.68
CA TRP A 177 12.65 0.06 -0.85
C TRP A 177 14.07 -0.08 -1.40
N ALA A 178 14.49 0.82 -2.30
CA ALA A 178 15.85 0.83 -2.82
C ALA A 178 16.87 1.17 -1.71
N SER A 179 16.57 2.16 -0.85
CA SER A 179 17.41 2.52 0.29
C SER A 179 17.53 1.37 1.29
N MET A 180 16.40 0.79 1.71
CA MET A 180 16.42 -0.35 2.64
C MET A 180 17.18 -1.54 2.08
N ARG A 181 16.96 -1.89 0.80
CA ARG A 181 17.68 -2.98 0.13
C ARG A 181 19.18 -2.74 0.07
N THR A 182 19.60 -1.50 -0.18
CA THR A 182 21.01 -1.13 -0.25
C THR A 182 21.67 -1.30 1.12
N LEU A 183 21.05 -0.76 2.17
CA LEU A 183 21.52 -0.91 3.55
C LEU A 183 21.53 -2.37 3.98
N ALA A 184 20.53 -3.16 3.59
CA ALA A 184 20.46 -4.58 3.92
C ALA A 184 21.59 -5.39 3.28
N GLY A 185 22.09 -4.96 2.11
CA GLY A 185 23.29 -5.55 1.50
C GLY A 185 24.57 -5.36 2.34
N GLU A 186 24.61 -4.34 3.19
CA GLU A 186 25.75 -4.03 4.06
C GLU A 186 25.57 -4.58 5.49
N TYR A 187 24.40 -4.33 6.09
CA TYR A 187 24.12 -4.66 7.49
C TYR A 187 23.40 -6.00 7.68
N GLY A 188 22.74 -6.53 6.64
CA GLY A 188 21.90 -7.72 6.67
C GLY A 188 20.41 -7.39 6.86
N ASP A 189 19.53 -8.24 6.30
CA ASP A 189 18.08 -7.98 6.20
C ASP A 189 17.37 -7.76 7.55
N GLU A 190 17.83 -8.40 8.62
CA GLU A 190 17.28 -8.24 9.99
C GLU A 190 17.80 -7.00 10.71
N ASN A 191 18.87 -6.39 10.19
CA ASN A 191 19.57 -5.25 10.79
C ASN A 191 19.23 -3.94 10.07
N VAL A 192 18.15 -3.92 9.29
CA VAL A 192 17.60 -2.72 8.66
C VAL A 192 16.11 -2.71 8.93
N ARG A 193 15.58 -1.63 9.49
CA ARG A 193 14.14 -1.49 9.69
C ARG A 193 13.65 -0.09 9.40
N LEU A 194 12.42 -0.05 8.92
CA LEU A 194 11.62 1.16 8.76
C LEU A 194 10.80 1.34 10.03
N VAL A 195 10.87 2.52 10.65
CA VAL A 195 9.98 2.94 11.74
C VAL A 195 9.19 4.14 11.27
N VAL A 196 7.86 4.11 11.45
CA VAL A 196 6.95 5.16 10.99
C VAL A 196 6.03 5.62 12.12
N TRP A 197 5.63 6.89 12.05
CA TRP A 197 4.62 7.48 12.91
C TRP A 197 3.65 8.37 12.14
N PHE A 198 2.49 8.58 12.75
CA PHE A 198 1.36 9.28 12.15
C PHE A 198 0.72 10.28 13.11
N GLY A 199 0.31 11.44 12.59
CA GLY A 199 -0.43 12.50 13.26
C GLY A 199 -1.43 13.18 12.34
#